data_AF-A0A087DHR8-F1
#
_entry.id   AF-A0A087DHR8-F1
#
_cell.length_a   1.000
_cell.length_b   1.000
_cell.length_c   1.000
_cell.angle_alpha   90.00
_cell.angle_beta   90.00
_cell.angle_gamma   90.00
#
_symmetry.space_group_name_H-M   'P 1'
#
loop_
_entity.id
_entity.type
_entity.pdbx_description
1 polymer ?
#
loop_
_entity_poly.entity_id
_entity_poly.type
_entity_poly.pdbx_seq_one_letter_code
_entity_poly.pdbx_strand_id
1 'polypeptide(L)'
;MDMTIPIVCTILGSGTLTTLVTWLLRRIDQRRDMEQAIAESATIRRLELEIYRQSLFLPTTSRMQHEHQLDAGKAYVERGGNGAGHARYQQLNDDYRHRLDADDWNYQSRHPHN
;
A
#
# COMPACT_ATOMS: atom_id res chain seq x y z
N MET A 1 -58.45 -23.80 18.00
CA MET A 1 -57.00 -23.86 17.74
C MET A 1 -56.81 -23.42 16.31
N ASP A 2 -56.61 -22.12 16.17
CA ASP A 2 -56.83 -21.36 14.96
C ASP A 2 -55.75 -21.61 13.90
N MET A 3 -56.21 -21.91 12.69
CA MET A 3 -55.43 -22.00 11.46
C MET A 3 -54.68 -20.68 11.20
N THR A 4 -53.49 -20.50 11.77
CA THR A 4 -52.66 -19.29 11.58
C THR A 4 -51.20 -19.61 11.27
N ILE A 5 -50.89 -20.86 10.87
CA ILE A 5 -49.51 -21.32 10.66
C ILE A 5 -49.39 -22.19 9.39
N PRO A 6 -49.92 -21.75 8.24
CA PRO A 6 -49.03 -21.78 7.06
C PRO A 6 -49.25 -20.63 6.04
N ILE A 7 -49.95 -19.55 6.38
CA ILE A 7 -50.26 -18.47 5.42
C ILE A 7 -49.18 -17.36 5.38
N VAL A 8 -48.09 -17.49 6.14
CA VAL A 8 -46.96 -16.53 6.05
C VAL A 8 -45.90 -16.95 5.01
N CYS A 9 -45.88 -18.22 4.57
CA CYS A 9 -44.81 -18.71 3.68
C CYS A 9 -45.12 -18.65 2.17
N THR A 10 -46.37 -18.38 1.76
CA THR A 10 -46.76 -18.54 0.34
C THR A 10 -47.26 -17.26 -0.31
N ILE A 11 -47.40 -16.17 0.46
CA ILE A 11 -47.65 -14.81 -0.05
C ILE A 11 -46.51 -13.89 0.41
N LEU A 12 -45.28 -14.38 0.30
CA LEU A 12 -44.05 -13.57 0.26
C LEU A 12 -43.34 -14.01 -1.00
N GLY A 13 -43.99 -13.64 -2.12
CA GLY A 13 -43.62 -14.06 -3.45
C GLY A 13 -42.15 -13.76 -3.75
N SER A 14 -41.65 -14.47 -4.74
CA SER A 14 -40.34 -14.36 -5.38
C SER A 14 -39.83 -12.92 -5.63
N GLY A 15 -40.65 -11.89 -5.46
CA GLY A 15 -40.26 -10.48 -5.39
C GLY A 15 -39.37 -10.10 -4.20
N THR A 16 -39.57 -10.64 -2.98
CA THR A 16 -38.72 -10.25 -1.84
C THR A 16 -37.34 -10.88 -1.90
N LEU A 17 -37.25 -12.15 -2.28
CA LEU A 17 -35.97 -12.84 -2.51
C LEU A 17 -35.17 -12.20 -3.64
N THR A 18 -35.82 -11.85 -4.76
CA THR A 18 -35.14 -11.14 -5.85
C THR A 18 -34.72 -9.73 -5.44
N THR A 19 -35.52 -8.98 -4.66
CA THR A 19 -35.09 -7.68 -4.13
C THR A 19 -33.93 -7.79 -3.13
N LEU A 20 -33.91 -8.81 -2.28
CA LEU A 20 -32.82 -9.04 -1.32
C LEU A 20 -31.53 -9.44 -2.04
N VAL A 21 -31.61 -10.36 -3.01
CA VAL A 21 -30.46 -10.75 -3.84
C VAL A 21 -29.98 -9.57 -4.68
N THR A 22 -30.87 -8.79 -5.28
CA THR A 22 -30.50 -7.60 -6.06
C THR A 22 -29.86 -6.53 -5.17
N TRP A 23 -30.38 -6.32 -3.97
CA TRP A 23 -29.78 -5.42 -2.98
C TRP A 23 -28.38 -5.91 -2.57
N LEU A 24 -28.21 -7.22 -2.32
CA LEU A 24 -26.94 -7.80 -1.93
C LEU A 24 -25.90 -7.69 -3.04
N LEU A 25 -26.28 -8.04 -4.28
CA LEU A 25 -25.42 -7.91 -5.45
C LEU A 25 -25.03 -6.45 -5.68
N ARG A 26 -26.00 -5.53 -5.64
CA ARG A 26 -25.75 -4.09 -5.74
C ARG A 26 -24.86 -3.57 -4.61
N ARG A 27 -24.98 -4.12 -3.40
CA ARG A 27 -24.13 -3.75 -2.26
C ARG A 27 -22.70 -4.27 -2.41
N ILE A 28 -22.52 -5.47 -2.94
CA ILE A 28 -21.19 -6.04 -3.25
C ILE A 28 -20.54 -5.25 -4.38
N ASP A 29 -21.29 -4.97 -5.44
CA ASP A 29 -20.86 -4.19 -6.59
C ASP A 29 -20.43 -2.78 -6.17
N GLN A 30 -21.25 -2.11 -5.36
CA GLN A 30 -20.93 -0.80 -4.80
C GLN A 30 -19.68 -0.81 -3.91
N ARG A 31 -19.39 -1.91 -3.19
CA ARG A 31 -18.14 -2.03 -2.43
C ARG A 31 -16.93 -2.14 -3.35
N ARG A 32 -17.03 -2.95 -4.41
CA ARG A 32 -15.95 -3.11 -5.40
C ARG A 32 -15.67 -1.80 -6.14
N ASP A 33 -16.71 -1.08 -6.52
CA ASP A 33 -16.59 0.24 -7.16
C ASP A 33 -15.88 1.25 -6.25
N MET A 34 -16.20 1.26 -4.95
CA MET A 34 -15.49 2.08 -3.96
C MET A 34 -14.02 1.67 -3.80
N GLU A 35 -13.72 0.38 -3.72
CA GLU A 35 -12.34 -0.12 -3.63
C GLU A 35 -11.53 0.26 -4.86
N GLN A 36 -12.13 0.18 -6.05
CA GLN A 36 -11.50 0.56 -7.31
C GLN A 36 -11.29 2.09 -7.40
N ALA A 37 -12.29 2.89 -7.04
CA ALA A 37 -12.16 4.35 -6.96
C ALA A 37 -11.12 4.80 -5.93
N ILE A 38 -10.96 4.05 -4.84
CA ILE A 38 -9.93 4.26 -3.82
C ILE A 38 -8.55 3.87 -4.35
N ALA A 39 -8.42 2.72 -5.03
CA ALA A 39 -7.17 2.26 -5.64
C ALA A 39 -6.68 3.22 -6.75
N GLU A 40 -7.61 3.76 -7.55
CA GLU A 40 -7.32 4.79 -8.55
C GLU A 40 -7.17 6.20 -7.93
N SER A 41 -7.48 6.35 -6.64
CA SER A 41 -7.46 7.64 -5.96
C SER A 41 -6.05 8.22 -5.89
N ALA A 42 -5.94 9.51 -6.20
CA ALA A 42 -4.75 10.32 -5.94
C ALA A 42 -4.29 10.23 -4.47
N THR A 43 -5.20 9.95 -3.54
CA THR A 43 -4.88 9.79 -2.12
C THR A 43 -4.04 8.55 -1.85
N ILE A 44 -4.37 7.38 -2.43
CA ILE A 44 -3.56 6.17 -2.26
C ILE A 44 -2.18 6.36 -2.87
N ARG A 45 -2.12 6.88 -4.10
CA ARG A 45 -0.84 7.19 -4.75
C ARG A 45 0.04 8.13 -3.91
N ARG A 46 -0.58 9.13 -3.26
CA ARG A 46 0.11 10.05 -2.35
C ARG A 46 0.60 9.33 -1.09
N LEU A 47 -0.21 8.46 -0.50
CA LEU A 47 0.17 7.66 0.67
C LEU A 47 1.31 6.69 0.35
N GLU A 48 1.25 5.98 -0.79
CA GLU A 48 2.34 5.12 -1.26
C GLU A 48 3.64 5.91 -1.40
N LEU A 49 3.58 7.07 -2.06
CA LEU A 49 4.74 7.93 -2.25
C LEU A 49 5.34 8.39 -0.90
N GLU A 50 4.49 8.69 0.09
CA GLU A 50 4.95 9.06 1.43
C GLU A 50 5.55 7.87 2.19
N ILE A 51 5.00 6.67 2.05
CA ILE A 51 5.58 5.44 2.63
C ILE A 51 6.98 5.19 2.06
N TYR A 52 7.15 5.28 0.74
CA TYR A 52 8.46 5.12 0.12
C TYR A 52 9.43 6.21 0.57
N ARG A 53 8.96 7.46 0.70
CA ARG A 53 9.76 8.56 1.26
C ARG A 53 10.24 8.23 2.66
N GLN A 54 9.34 7.82 3.54
CA GLN A 54 9.72 7.51 4.93
C GLN A 54 10.79 6.43 4.99
N SER A 55 10.63 5.33 4.23
CA SER A 55 11.64 4.28 4.15
C SER A 55 13.00 4.79 3.64
N LEU A 56 12.99 5.57 2.54
CA LEU A 56 14.18 6.14 1.90
C LEU A 56 15.04 7.02 2.84
N PHE A 57 14.39 7.73 3.78
CA PHE A 57 15.03 8.69 4.68
C PHE A 57 15.36 8.13 6.07
N LEU A 58 15.12 6.85 6.34
CA LEU A 58 15.59 6.23 7.59
C LEU A 58 17.13 6.22 7.69
N PRO A 59 17.70 6.19 8.90
CA PRO A 59 19.13 5.93 9.09
C PRO A 59 19.50 4.56 8.53
N THR A 60 20.61 4.47 7.80
CA THR A 60 21.07 3.22 7.18
C THR A 60 22.00 2.48 8.16
N THR A 61 21.48 1.46 8.84
CA THR A 61 22.18 0.78 9.96
C THR A 61 22.62 -0.65 9.66
N SER A 62 22.14 -1.22 8.55
CA SER A 62 22.48 -2.59 8.15
C SER A 62 22.38 -2.75 6.63
N ARG A 63 22.97 -3.82 6.10
CA ARG A 63 22.89 -4.17 4.68
C ARG A 63 21.46 -4.40 4.21
N MET A 64 20.68 -5.18 4.95
CA MET A 64 19.28 -5.46 4.64
C MET A 64 18.46 -4.17 4.61
N GLN A 65 18.68 -3.26 5.57
CA GLN A 65 18.02 -1.96 5.55
C GLN A 65 18.47 -1.12 4.35
N HIS A 66 19.75 -1.11 4.01
CA HIS A 66 20.27 -0.39 2.85
C HIS A 66 19.60 -0.89 1.55
N GLU A 67 19.53 -2.20 1.33
CA GLU A 67 18.87 -2.79 0.16
C GLU A 67 17.38 -2.43 0.10
N HIS A 68 16.67 -2.51 1.24
CA HIS A 68 15.28 -2.08 1.32
C HIS A 68 15.10 -0.60 0.98
N GLN A 69 16.03 0.26 1.39
CA GLN A 69 16.00 1.69 1.05
C GLN A 69 16.28 1.95 -0.43
N LEU A 70 17.11 1.12 -1.08
CA LEU A 70 17.32 1.19 -2.52
C LEU A 70 16.04 0.80 -3.28
N ASP A 71 15.34 -0.25 -2.85
CA ASP A 71 14.05 -0.65 -3.45
C ASP A 71 12.99 0.44 -3.26
N ALA A 72 12.87 0.98 -2.04
CA ALA A 72 11.97 2.09 -1.75
C ALA A 72 12.34 3.35 -2.56
N GLY A 73 13.63 3.68 -2.66
CA GLY A 73 14.14 4.80 -3.43
C GLY A 73 13.84 4.69 -4.92
N LYS A 74 14.02 3.50 -5.50
CA LYS A 74 13.65 3.21 -6.89
C LYS A 74 12.15 3.43 -7.10
N ALA A 75 11.31 2.82 -6.27
CA ALA A 75 9.85 2.95 -6.35
C ALA A 75 9.36 4.39 -6.14
N TYR A 76 10.03 5.16 -5.27
CA TYR A 76 9.76 6.58 -5.03
C TYR A 76 10.05 7.43 -6.27
N VAL A 77 11.22 7.22 -6.88
CA VAL A 77 11.66 7.93 -8.09
C VAL A 77 10.75 7.62 -9.28
N GLU A 78 10.42 6.35 -9.51
CA GLU A 78 9.52 5.93 -10.60
C GLU A 78 8.12 6.54 -10.48
N ARG A 79 7.66 6.86 -9.26
CA ARG A 79 6.36 7.49 -9.00
C ARG A 79 6.38 9.02 -9.02
N GLY A 80 7.50 9.64 -9.44
CA GLY A 80 7.63 11.09 -9.54
C GLY A 80 7.99 11.77 -8.23
N GLY A 81 8.83 11.11 -7.42
CA GLY A 81 9.42 11.66 -6.21
C GLY A 81 10.15 12.99 -6.41
N ASN A 82 10.38 13.73 -5.33
CA ASN A 82 11.02 15.04 -5.41
C ASN A 82 12.56 14.98 -5.51
N GLY A 83 13.19 16.12 -5.80
CA GLY A 83 14.65 16.23 -5.96
C GLY A 83 15.46 15.77 -4.74
N ALA A 84 14.95 15.97 -3.52
CA ALA A 84 15.63 15.49 -2.32
C ALA A 84 15.64 13.96 -2.25
N GLY A 85 14.55 13.30 -2.65
CA GLY A 85 14.51 11.84 -2.74
C GLY A 85 15.41 11.29 -3.84
N HIS A 86 15.49 11.94 -5.01
CA HIS A 86 16.47 11.58 -6.05
C HIS A 86 17.91 11.65 -5.54
N ALA A 87 18.27 12.75 -4.88
CA ALA A 87 19.61 12.93 -4.32
C ALA A 87 19.92 11.87 -3.25
N ARG A 88 18.97 11.57 -2.36
CA ARG A 88 19.12 10.52 -1.34
C ARG A 88 19.29 9.14 -1.96
N TYR A 89 18.51 8.82 -3.00
CA TYR A 89 18.62 7.54 -3.70
C TYR A 89 19.97 7.38 -4.41
N GLN A 90 20.50 8.46 -4.99
CA GLN A 90 21.86 8.45 -5.56
C GLN A 90 22.92 8.22 -4.48
N GLN A 91 22.84 8.95 -3.35
CA GLN A 91 23.76 8.76 -2.22
C GLN A 91 23.76 7.33 -1.69
N LEU A 92 22.59 6.69 -1.58
CA LEU A 92 22.49 5.28 -1.18
C LEU A 92 23.14 4.36 -2.20
N ASN A 93 22.87 4.54 -3.50
CA ASN A 93 23.51 3.73 -4.54
C ASN A 93 25.04 3.85 -4.50
N ASP A 94 25.55 5.06 -4.32
CA ASP A 94 27.00 5.31 -4.29
C ASP A 94 27.63 4.72 -3.02
N ASP A 95 26.98 4.84 -1.86
CA ASP A 95 27.41 4.14 -0.63
C ASP A 95 27.38 2.62 -0.81
N TYR A 96 26.33 2.07 -1.42
CA TYR A 96 26.20 0.63 -1.62
C TYR A 96 27.30 0.09 -2.55
N ARG A 97 27.57 0.79 -3.66
CA ARG A 97 28.67 0.45 -4.58
C ARG A 97 30.02 0.49 -3.87
N HIS A 98 30.30 1.58 -3.15
CA HIS A 98 31.54 1.70 -2.40
C HIS A 98 31.73 0.54 -1.41
N ARG A 99 30.68 0.17 -0.67
CA ARG A 99 30.71 -0.96 0.28
C ARG A 99 30.91 -2.30 -0.40
N LEU A 100 30.28 -2.49 -1.57
CA LEU A 100 30.46 -3.69 -2.38
C LEU A 100 31.89 -3.81 -2.89
N ASP A 101 32.48 -2.71 -3.37
CA ASP A 101 33.85 -2.66 -3.90
C ASP A 101 34.89 -2.85 -2.79
N ALA A 102 34.65 -2.30 -1.60
CA ALA A 102 35.55 -2.40 -0.44
C ALA A 102 35.32 -3.65 0.43
N ASP A 103 34.27 -4.43 0.15
CA ASP A 103 33.72 -5.48 1.02
C ASP A 103 33.52 -5.02 2.49
N ASP A 104 33.13 -3.75 2.67
CA ASP A 104 32.92 -3.13 3.98
C ASP A 104 31.43 -2.96 4.29
N TRP A 105 30.90 -3.90 5.06
CA TRP A 105 29.53 -3.88 5.54
C TRP A 105 29.37 -3.31 6.95
N ASN A 106 30.38 -2.62 7.48
CA ASN A 106 30.26 -1.96 8.77
C ASN A 106 29.53 -0.63 8.63
N TYR A 107 28.33 -0.54 9.17
CA TYR A 107 27.50 0.67 9.15
C TYR A 107 27.77 1.62 10.33
N GLN A 108 28.51 1.17 11.35
CA GLN A 108 28.79 1.96 12.56
C GLN A 108 29.88 3.00 12.34
N SER A 109 30.79 2.78 11.38
CA SER A 109 31.94 3.62 11.08
C SER A 109 31.59 4.99 10.48
N ARG A 110 30.32 5.24 10.13
CA ARG A 110 29.90 6.45 9.41
C ARG A 110 28.99 7.39 10.19
N HIS A 111 28.80 7.19 11.50
CA HIS A 111 28.22 8.25 12.34
C HIS A 111 29.29 9.32 12.57
N PRO A 112 29.13 10.55 12.06
CA PRO A 112 29.91 11.66 12.58
C PRO A 112 29.47 11.81 14.04
N HIS A 113 30.42 11.69 14.97
CA HIS A 113 30.24 12.25 16.30
C HIS A 113 29.90 13.73 16.12
N ASN A 114 28.75 14.12 16.65
CA ASN A 114 28.29 15.51 16.74
C ASN A 114 29.15 16.28 17.74
#